data_AF-A0A6P1BLA6-F1
#
_entry.id   AF-A0A6P1BLA6-F1
#
_cell.length_a   1.000
_cell.length_b   1.000
_cell.length_c   1.000
_cell.angle_alpha   90.00
_cell.angle_beta   90.00
_cell.angle_gamma   90.00
#
_symmetry.space_group_name_H-M   'P 1'
#
loop_
_entity.id
_entity.type
_entity.pdbx_description
1 polymer ?
#
loop_
_entity_poly.entity_id
_entity_poly.type
_entity_poly.pdbx_seq_one_letter_code
_entity_poly.pdbx_strand_id
1 'polypeptide(L)'
;MDTDVATIKQALAGSWQSIAPEIRPSKNPDGSIKPFYLQRAFIYQSSDRFELVVVNSADPYGKVPLARIRIVGHMQWQGAHPIAPGAQKVDFIADEAYEVTPLAQGFADVLNKVASAGYVSWAVDAPQSIFGKSFAPFALKEGANFMEYDLVYLKGDLLFWGARNVDGRGFDTEQNRPTNLQIPLVRK
;
A
#
# COMPACT_ATOMS: atom_id res chain seq x y z
N MET A 1 -26.67 -10.15 8.40
CA MET A 1 -26.82 -8.76 8.86
C MET A 1 -25.67 -8.00 8.22
N ASP A 2 -25.96 -7.02 7.38
CA ASP A 2 -24.91 -6.14 6.86
C ASP A 2 -24.32 -5.37 8.04
N THR A 3 -23.03 -5.53 8.29
CA THR A 3 -22.35 -4.77 9.33
C THR A 3 -22.34 -3.31 8.88
N ASP A 4 -22.94 -2.42 9.67
CA ASP A 4 -22.96 -0.99 9.42
C ASP A 4 -21.52 -0.42 9.33
N VAL A 5 -21.29 0.44 8.35
CA VAL A 5 -19.96 1.02 8.09
C VAL A 5 -19.45 1.82 9.28
N ALA A 6 -20.33 2.48 10.06
CA ALA A 6 -19.89 3.21 11.25
C ALA A 6 -19.31 2.26 12.31
N THR A 7 -19.91 1.07 12.48
CA THR A 7 -19.37 0.02 13.36
C THR A 7 -18.01 -0.47 12.88
N ILE A 8 -17.85 -0.66 11.56
CA ILE A 8 -16.57 -1.06 10.96
C ILE A 8 -15.51 0.01 11.21
N LYS A 9 -15.82 1.30 10.99
CA LYS A 9 -14.89 2.41 11.24
C LYS A 9 -14.47 2.50 12.70
N GLN A 10 -15.42 2.35 13.63
CA GLN A 10 -15.12 2.33 15.06
C GLN A 10 -14.18 1.17 15.42
N ALA A 11 -14.43 -0.02 14.87
CA ALA A 11 -13.56 -1.17 15.05
C ALA A 11 -12.19 -0.98 14.35
N LEU A 12 -12.12 -0.29 13.22
CA LEU A 12 -10.86 -0.07 12.50
C LEU A 12 -9.93 0.92 13.22
N ALA A 13 -10.45 1.80 14.07
CA ALA A 13 -9.65 2.80 14.78
C ALA A 13 -8.45 2.20 15.51
N GLY A 14 -7.29 2.85 15.34
CA GLY A 14 -6.04 2.47 15.98
C GLY A 14 -4.96 2.00 15.00
N SER A 15 -3.97 1.30 15.55
CA SER A 15 -2.77 0.84 14.83
C SER A 15 -2.84 -0.65 14.53
N TRP A 16 -2.35 -1.02 13.35
CA TRP A 16 -2.37 -2.36 12.81
C TRP A 16 -1.01 -2.70 12.17
N GLN A 17 -0.61 -3.96 12.20
CA GLN A 17 0.65 -4.42 11.61
C GLN A 17 0.49 -5.79 10.95
N SER A 18 1.10 -6.00 9.78
CA SER A 18 1.12 -7.32 9.11
C SER A 18 1.71 -8.39 10.04
N ILE A 19 1.06 -9.54 10.11
CA ILE A 19 1.54 -10.67 10.93
C ILE A 19 2.78 -11.36 10.35
N ALA A 20 3.03 -11.22 9.05
CA ALA A 20 4.13 -11.82 8.31
C ALA A 20 4.42 -10.99 7.04
N PRO A 21 5.58 -11.21 6.38
CA PRO A 21 5.81 -10.70 5.04
C PRO A 21 4.73 -11.15 4.04
N GLU A 22 4.22 -10.19 3.29
CA GLU A 22 3.22 -10.32 2.25
C GLU A 22 3.89 -10.46 0.88
N ILE A 23 3.22 -11.13 -0.05
CA ILE A 23 3.64 -11.21 -1.45
C ILE A 23 2.67 -10.39 -2.29
N ARG A 24 3.20 -9.47 -3.10
CA ARG A 24 2.47 -8.78 -4.16
C ARG A 24 3.10 -9.12 -5.51
N PRO A 25 2.38 -9.78 -6.43
CA PRO A 25 2.86 -9.93 -7.80
C PRO A 25 3.06 -8.55 -8.45
N SER A 26 4.17 -8.39 -9.17
CA SER A 26 4.50 -7.19 -9.93
C SER A 26 4.89 -7.60 -11.35
N LYS A 27 4.44 -6.83 -12.34
CA LYS A 27 4.68 -7.10 -13.76
C LYS A 27 5.88 -6.29 -14.25
N ASN A 28 6.87 -6.98 -14.81
CA ASN A 28 8.00 -6.35 -15.48
C ASN A 28 7.60 -5.78 -16.85
N PRO A 29 8.41 -4.89 -17.45
CA PRO A 29 8.16 -4.37 -18.79
C PRO A 29 8.07 -5.45 -19.89
N ASP A 30 8.81 -6.56 -19.73
CA ASP A 30 8.76 -7.71 -20.64
C ASP A 30 7.54 -8.62 -20.45
N GLY A 31 6.67 -8.28 -19.49
CA GLY A 31 5.46 -9.03 -19.16
C GLY A 31 5.64 -10.15 -18.14
N SER A 32 6.87 -10.48 -17.73
CA SER A 32 7.12 -11.47 -16.68
C SER A 32 6.62 -11.00 -15.32
N ILE A 33 6.20 -11.94 -14.47
CA ILE A 33 5.72 -11.65 -13.12
C ILE A 33 6.84 -11.95 -12.12
N LYS A 34 7.10 -11.00 -11.23
CA LYS A 34 8.03 -11.17 -10.11
C LYS A 34 7.33 -10.95 -8.77
N PRO A 35 7.78 -11.61 -7.69
CA PRO A 35 7.28 -11.31 -6.37
C PRO A 35 7.82 -9.95 -5.89
N PHE A 36 6.99 -9.24 -5.15
CA PHE A 36 7.35 -8.07 -4.37
C PHE A 36 6.97 -8.32 -2.92
N TYR A 37 7.97 -8.46 -2.05
CA TYR A 37 7.76 -8.80 -0.64
C TYR A 37 7.63 -7.56 0.21
N LEU A 38 6.65 -7.51 1.13
CA LEU A 38 6.50 -6.33 1.99
C LEU A 38 5.88 -6.64 3.34
N GLN A 39 6.00 -5.69 4.27
CA GLN A 39 5.16 -5.62 5.47
C GLN A 39 4.53 -4.25 5.57
N ARG A 40 3.36 -4.19 6.21
CA ARG A 40 2.59 -2.97 6.43
C ARG A 40 2.47 -2.66 7.91
N ALA A 41 2.55 -1.37 8.23
CA ALA A 41 2.02 -0.79 9.45
C ALA A 41 0.97 0.25 9.03
N PHE A 42 -0.23 0.16 9.60
CA PHE A 42 -1.37 0.97 9.19
C PHE A 42 -2.00 1.61 10.42
N ILE A 43 -2.35 2.88 10.33
CA ILE A 43 -3.07 3.60 11.37
C ILE A 43 -4.32 4.18 10.73
N TYR A 44 -5.48 3.90 11.31
CA TYR A 44 -6.75 4.52 10.95
C TYR A 44 -7.19 5.48 12.06
N GLN A 45 -7.59 6.68 11.67
CA GLN A 45 -7.93 7.78 12.55
C GLN A 45 -9.31 8.36 12.22
N SER A 46 -9.74 9.34 13.01
CA SER A 46 -10.96 10.10 12.75
C SER A 46 -10.97 10.73 11.35
N SER A 47 -12.17 11.01 10.84
CA SER A 47 -12.37 11.63 9.51
C SER A 47 -11.83 10.78 8.36
N ASP A 48 -11.78 9.47 8.54
CA ASP A 48 -11.28 8.51 7.54
C ASP A 48 -9.81 8.72 7.12
N ARG A 49 -9.05 9.47 7.92
CA ARG A 49 -7.63 9.66 7.69
C ARG A 49 -6.86 8.37 7.99
N PHE A 50 -5.89 8.06 7.14
CA PHE A 50 -4.97 6.96 7.35
C PHE A 50 -3.51 7.35 7.21
N GLU A 51 -2.65 6.57 7.87
CA GLU A 51 -1.23 6.50 7.61
C GLU A 51 -0.85 5.04 7.34
N LEU A 52 -0.15 4.80 6.23
CA LEU A 52 0.36 3.50 5.83
C LEU A 52 1.87 3.59 5.65
N VAL A 53 2.59 2.75 6.38
CA VAL A 53 4.02 2.49 6.15
C VAL A 53 4.16 1.12 5.54
N VAL A 54 4.81 1.05 4.38
CA VAL A 54 5.18 -0.19 3.69
C VAL A 54 6.69 -0.33 3.75
N VAL A 55 7.20 -1.47 4.22
CA VAL A 55 8.62 -1.83 4.08
C VAL A 55 8.72 -2.93 3.07
N ASN A 56 9.34 -2.65 1.92
CA ASN A 56 9.64 -3.65 0.90
C ASN A 56 10.98 -4.34 1.19
N SER A 57 11.06 -5.63 0.88
CA SER A 57 12.25 -6.46 1.08
C SER A 57 12.62 -7.24 -0.18
N ALA A 58 13.89 -7.63 -0.26
CA ALA A 58 14.43 -8.44 -1.36
C ALA A 58 14.14 -9.95 -1.20
N ASP A 59 13.80 -10.39 0.01
CA ASP A 59 13.61 -11.80 0.36
C ASP A 59 12.20 -12.06 0.94
N PRO A 60 11.69 -13.30 0.84
CA PRO A 60 10.35 -13.65 1.31
C PRO A 60 10.19 -13.62 2.84
N TYR A 61 11.27 -13.52 3.61
CA TYR A 61 11.22 -13.47 5.07
C TYR A 61 11.35 -12.04 5.62
N GLY A 62 11.44 -11.03 4.76
CA GLY A 62 11.51 -9.62 5.17
C GLY A 62 12.82 -9.24 5.87
N LYS A 63 13.90 -9.99 5.66
CA LYS A 63 15.19 -9.80 6.36
C LYS A 63 16.11 -8.79 5.68
N VAL A 64 15.91 -8.53 4.39
CA VAL A 64 16.70 -7.63 3.56
C VAL A 64 15.81 -6.47 3.10
N PRO A 65 15.58 -5.46 3.96
CA PRO A 65 14.76 -4.31 3.60
C PRO A 65 15.43 -3.47 2.50
N LEU A 66 14.64 -3.01 1.53
CA LEU A 66 15.10 -2.21 0.40
C LEU A 66 14.64 -0.76 0.47
N ALA A 67 13.38 -0.56 0.83
CA ALA A 67 12.76 0.76 0.90
C ALA A 67 11.65 0.79 1.95
N ARG A 68 11.53 1.93 2.62
CA ARG A 68 10.35 2.31 3.39
C ARG A 68 9.55 3.32 2.59
N ILE A 69 8.25 3.10 2.50
CA ILE A 69 7.30 3.97 1.84
C ILE A 69 6.30 4.42 2.88
N ARG A 70 6.08 5.72 2.99
CA ARG A 70 5.06 6.30 3.88
C ARG A 70 4.01 6.99 3.02
N ILE A 71 2.76 6.65 3.24
CA ILE A 71 1.60 7.15 2.50
C ILE A 71 0.59 7.65 3.51
N VAL A 72 0.06 8.84 3.29
CA VAL A 72 -0.91 9.49 4.17
C VAL A 72 -2.01 10.10 3.32
N GLY A 73 -3.24 9.91 3.76
CA GLY A 73 -4.40 10.58 3.16
C GLY A 73 -5.71 10.05 3.71
N HIS A 74 -6.73 9.94 2.85
CA HIS A 74 -8.10 9.67 3.26
C HIS A 74 -8.71 8.44 2.57
N MET A 75 -9.57 7.73 3.30
CA MET A 75 -10.35 6.60 2.80
C MET A 75 -11.75 7.06 2.37
N GLN A 76 -12.20 6.64 1.19
CA GLN A 76 -13.59 6.79 0.76
C GLN A 76 -14.28 5.42 0.75
N TRP A 77 -15.40 5.31 1.46
CA TRP A 77 -16.14 4.06 1.62
C TRP A 77 -17.21 3.93 0.53
N GLN A 78 -17.08 2.92 -0.33
CA GLN A 78 -17.90 2.75 -1.55
C GLN A 78 -18.97 1.64 -1.41
N GLY A 79 -19.26 1.22 -0.17
CA GLY A 79 -20.25 0.19 0.14
C GLY A 79 -19.69 -1.23 0.10
N ALA A 80 -20.56 -2.23 0.05
CA ALA A 80 -20.18 -3.64 0.21
C ALA A 80 -19.26 -4.15 -0.93
N HIS A 81 -18.28 -4.97 -0.56
CA HIS A 81 -17.44 -5.72 -1.48
C HIS A 81 -17.93 -7.19 -1.56
N PRO A 82 -18.08 -7.77 -2.76
CA PRO A 82 -18.66 -9.12 -2.93
C PRO A 82 -17.76 -10.28 -2.47
N ILE A 83 -16.57 -10.01 -1.94
CA ILE A 83 -15.56 -11.04 -1.64
C ILE A 83 -15.94 -11.85 -0.40
N ALA A 84 -16.56 -11.20 0.57
CA ALA A 84 -17.03 -11.80 1.81
C ALA A 84 -18.10 -10.90 2.44
N PRO A 85 -19.12 -11.46 3.12
CA PRO A 85 -20.07 -10.67 3.89
C PRO A 85 -19.36 -9.76 4.90
N GLY A 86 -19.72 -8.48 4.89
CA GLY A 86 -19.12 -7.45 5.75
C GLY A 86 -17.86 -6.76 5.20
N ALA A 87 -17.27 -7.27 4.12
CA ALA A 87 -16.19 -6.57 3.42
C ALA A 87 -16.72 -5.28 2.76
N GLN A 88 -15.94 -4.21 2.81
CA GLN A 88 -16.29 -2.92 2.22
C GLN A 88 -15.31 -2.57 1.11
N LYS A 89 -15.82 -2.07 -0.01
CA LYS A 89 -15.03 -1.38 -1.04
C LYS A 89 -14.53 -0.07 -0.43
N VAL A 90 -13.24 0.17 -0.54
CA VAL A 90 -12.63 1.41 -0.06
C VAL A 90 -11.66 1.94 -1.10
N ASP A 91 -11.72 3.23 -1.36
CA ASP A 91 -10.72 3.94 -2.15
C ASP A 91 -9.73 4.61 -1.19
N PHE A 92 -8.47 4.21 -1.27
CA PHE A 92 -7.40 4.81 -0.48
C PHE A 92 -6.75 5.91 -1.31
N ILE A 93 -6.91 7.16 -0.89
CA ILE A 93 -6.40 8.32 -1.62
C ILE A 93 -5.23 8.91 -0.84
N ALA A 94 -4.05 8.90 -1.44
CA ALA A 94 -2.88 9.57 -0.88
C ALA A 94 -2.90 11.05 -1.27
N ASP A 95 -3.53 11.88 -0.44
CA ASP A 95 -3.70 13.32 -0.65
C ASP A 95 -2.96 14.21 0.38
N GLU A 96 -2.25 13.63 1.34
CA GLU A 96 -1.46 14.39 2.33
C GLU A 96 0.06 14.21 2.18
N ALA A 97 0.52 12.96 2.08
CA ALA A 97 1.95 12.68 1.97
C ALA A 97 2.25 11.38 1.23
N TYR A 98 3.35 11.37 0.50
CA TYR A 98 3.92 10.19 -0.12
C TYR A 98 5.44 10.31 -0.12
N GLU A 99 6.11 9.50 0.69
CA GLU A 99 7.55 9.54 0.92
C GLU A 99 8.20 8.19 0.67
N VAL A 100 9.42 8.22 0.15
CA VAL A 100 10.27 7.04 -0.04
C VAL A 100 11.58 7.25 0.72
N THR A 101 11.99 6.23 1.47
CA THR A 101 13.29 6.16 2.15
C THR A 101 14.03 4.92 1.66
N PRO A 102 15.17 5.06 0.97
CA PRO A 102 16.03 3.92 0.66
C PRO A 102 16.60 3.32 1.95
N LEU A 103 16.55 1.99 2.08
CA LEU A 103 17.10 1.27 3.24
C LEU A 103 18.33 0.42 2.87
N ALA A 104 18.65 0.34 1.58
CA ALA A 104 19.81 -0.37 1.06
C ALA A 104 20.52 0.47 0.00
N GLN A 105 21.86 0.45 0.00
CA GLN A 105 22.67 1.24 -0.94
C GLN A 105 22.32 0.93 -2.40
N GLY A 106 22.19 -0.36 -2.75
CA GLY A 106 21.84 -0.76 -4.12
C GLY A 106 20.48 -0.21 -4.57
N PHE A 107 19.53 0.00 -3.65
CA PHE A 107 18.25 0.63 -3.99
C PHE A 107 18.42 2.14 -4.22
N ALA A 108 19.18 2.83 -3.36
CA ALA A 108 19.52 4.23 -3.55
C ALA A 108 20.23 4.47 -4.90
N ASP A 109 21.16 3.60 -5.27
CA ASP A 109 21.89 3.67 -6.54
C ASP A 109 20.97 3.50 -7.75
N VAL A 110 19.96 2.62 -7.66
CA VAL A 110 18.92 2.49 -8.68
C VAL A 110 18.09 3.76 -8.78
N LEU A 111 17.62 4.33 -7.66
CA LEU A 111 16.84 5.57 -7.67
C LEU A 111 17.63 6.75 -8.25
N ASN A 112 18.93 6.86 -7.94
CA ASN A 112 19.79 7.88 -8.54
C ASN A 112 19.93 7.75 -10.07
N LYS A 113 19.64 6.57 -10.65
CA LYS A 113 19.60 6.36 -12.11
C LYS A 113 18.24 6.62 -12.72
N VAL A 114 17.16 6.19 -12.06
CA VAL A 114 15.81 6.14 -12.65
C VAL A 114 14.85 7.20 -12.14
N ALA A 115 15.20 7.91 -11.06
CA ALA A 115 14.36 8.88 -10.37
C ALA A 115 15.19 10.09 -9.86
N SER A 116 16.10 10.60 -10.68
CA SER A 116 16.96 11.75 -10.34
C SER A 116 16.33 13.11 -10.64
N ALA A 117 15.50 13.21 -11.68
CA ALA A 117 14.87 14.47 -12.06
C ALA A 117 13.83 14.92 -11.00
N GLY A 118 14.02 16.11 -10.43
CA GLY A 118 13.10 16.67 -9.42
C GLY A 118 13.33 16.18 -7.98
N TYR A 119 14.44 15.45 -7.76
CA TYR A 119 14.84 14.92 -6.45
C TYR A 119 16.28 15.33 -6.14
N VAL A 120 16.60 15.42 -4.85
CA VAL A 120 18.01 15.45 -4.45
C VAL A 120 18.59 14.04 -4.58
N SER A 121 19.91 13.91 -4.56
CA SER A 121 20.52 12.58 -4.65
C SER A 121 19.99 11.68 -3.53
N TRP A 122 19.54 10.48 -3.92
CA TRP A 122 19.01 9.49 -3.01
C TRP A 122 20.15 8.90 -2.18
N ALA A 123 19.93 8.85 -0.86
CA ALA A 123 20.85 8.27 0.10
C ALA A 123 20.10 7.31 1.04
N VAL A 124 20.81 6.35 1.62
CA VAL A 124 20.26 5.44 2.61
C VAL A 124 19.78 6.23 3.83
N ASP A 125 18.61 5.85 4.35
CA ASP A 125 17.92 6.46 5.49
C ASP A 125 17.51 7.94 5.31
N ALA A 126 17.66 8.50 4.10
CA ALA A 126 17.21 9.85 3.77
C ALA A 126 15.83 9.81 3.08
N PRO A 127 14.73 10.13 3.79
CA PRO A 127 13.41 10.19 3.18
C PRO A 127 13.33 11.36 2.19
N GLN A 128 12.63 11.13 1.07
CA GLN A 128 12.23 12.21 0.17
C GLN A 128 10.76 12.08 -0.20
N SER A 129 10.08 13.23 -0.26
CA SER A 129 8.71 13.31 -0.74
C SER A 129 8.67 13.14 -2.27
N ILE A 130 7.87 12.17 -2.70
CA ILE A 130 7.46 11.93 -4.09
C ILE A 130 6.04 12.45 -4.35
N PHE A 131 5.41 13.06 -3.34
CA PHE A 131 4.04 13.55 -3.43
C PHE A 131 3.88 14.57 -4.56
N GLY A 132 2.89 14.35 -5.43
CA GLY A 132 2.61 15.19 -6.59
C GLY A 132 3.68 15.14 -7.70
N LYS A 133 4.74 14.35 -7.55
CA LYS A 133 5.86 14.28 -8.50
C LYS A 133 5.82 12.99 -9.32
N SER A 134 6.47 13.02 -10.48
CA SER A 134 6.73 11.80 -11.23
C SER A 134 7.67 10.88 -10.45
N PHE A 135 7.35 9.58 -10.39
CA PHE A 135 8.20 8.57 -9.75
C PHE A 135 8.05 7.23 -10.47
N ALA A 136 8.93 7.01 -11.46
CA ALA A 136 8.87 5.87 -12.37
C ALA A 136 8.84 4.48 -11.69
N PRO A 137 9.57 4.21 -10.59
CA PRO A 137 9.52 2.91 -9.91
C PRO A 137 8.12 2.49 -9.46
N PHE A 138 7.22 3.45 -9.21
CA PHE A 138 5.82 3.21 -8.86
C PHE A 138 4.84 3.68 -9.95
N ALA A 139 5.33 3.94 -11.16
CA ALA A 139 4.55 4.44 -12.29
C ALA A 139 3.74 5.71 -11.98
N LEU A 140 4.19 6.54 -11.03
CA LEU A 140 3.52 7.78 -10.67
C LEU A 140 3.83 8.87 -11.69
N LYS A 141 2.80 9.60 -12.09
CA LYS A 141 2.88 10.77 -12.95
C LYS A 141 2.65 12.03 -12.13
N GLU A 142 3.37 13.10 -12.47
CA GLU A 142 3.18 14.41 -11.86
C GLU A 142 1.71 14.87 -11.92
N GLY A 143 1.23 15.48 -10.84
CA GLY A 143 -0.14 16.01 -10.72
C GLY A 143 -1.25 14.96 -10.55
N ALA A 144 -0.93 13.66 -10.56
CA ALA A 144 -1.88 12.60 -10.25
C ALA A 144 -1.74 12.16 -8.78
N ASN A 145 -2.80 12.30 -7.99
CA ASN A 145 -2.84 11.68 -6.66
C ASN A 145 -2.89 10.16 -6.82
N PHE A 146 -2.09 9.45 -6.01
CA PHE A 146 -2.16 8.01 -5.95
C PHE A 146 -3.46 7.59 -5.28
N MET A 147 -4.22 6.73 -5.95
CA MET A 147 -5.44 6.14 -5.43
C MET A 147 -5.43 4.64 -5.68
N GLU A 148 -5.79 3.84 -4.67
CA GLU A 148 -6.03 2.41 -4.83
C GLU A 148 -7.50 2.06 -4.51
N TYR A 149 -8.16 1.40 -5.46
CA TYR A 149 -9.46 0.77 -5.34
C TYR A 149 -9.30 -0.59 -4.64
N ASP A 150 -9.32 -0.63 -3.32
CA ASP A 150 -9.08 -1.82 -2.51
C ASP A 150 -10.35 -2.18 -1.69
N LEU A 151 -10.17 -2.88 -0.58
CA LEU A 151 -11.21 -3.26 0.36
C LEU A 151 -10.71 -3.18 1.81
N VAL A 152 -11.65 -3.07 2.73
CA VAL A 152 -11.44 -3.33 4.16
C VAL A 152 -12.36 -4.45 4.59
N TYR A 153 -11.80 -5.48 5.21
CA TYR A 153 -12.57 -6.56 5.83
C TYR A 153 -12.02 -6.88 7.22
N LEU A 154 -12.82 -6.61 8.26
CA LEU A 154 -12.52 -6.98 9.64
C LEU A 154 -13.17 -8.31 9.98
N LYS A 155 -12.40 -9.25 10.52
CA LYS A 155 -12.90 -10.52 11.05
C LYS A 155 -12.22 -10.85 12.37
N GLY A 156 -12.92 -10.58 13.48
CA GLY A 156 -12.30 -10.62 14.81
C GLY A 156 -11.19 -9.56 14.90
N ASP A 157 -10.01 -9.96 15.37
CA ASP A 157 -8.84 -9.09 15.51
C ASP A 157 -7.95 -9.02 14.25
N LEU A 158 -8.49 -9.48 13.10
CA LEU A 158 -7.78 -9.50 11.83
C LEU A 158 -8.35 -8.44 10.87
N LEU A 159 -7.45 -7.61 10.35
CA LEU A 159 -7.73 -6.64 9.29
C LEU A 159 -7.19 -7.16 7.95
N PHE A 160 -8.09 -7.49 7.04
CA PHE A 160 -7.76 -7.91 5.68
C PHE A 160 -7.94 -6.77 4.69
N TRP A 161 -6.99 -6.66 3.78
CA TRP A 161 -7.08 -5.88 2.53
C TRP A 161 -6.99 -6.84 1.34
N GLY A 162 -7.06 -6.31 0.13
CA GLY A 162 -6.88 -7.03 -1.11
C GLY A 162 -5.50 -7.61 -1.32
N ALA A 163 -5.43 -8.86 -1.75
CA ALA A 163 -4.24 -9.41 -2.39
C ALA A 163 -4.16 -8.91 -3.83
N ARG A 164 -2.96 -8.46 -4.23
CA ARG A 164 -2.68 -7.97 -5.59
C ARG A 164 -3.02 -9.07 -6.61
N ASN A 165 -3.53 -8.68 -7.78
CA ASN A 165 -3.90 -9.63 -8.82
C ASN A 165 -2.70 -10.49 -9.23
N VAL A 166 -2.95 -11.78 -9.50
CA VAL A 166 -1.90 -12.78 -9.81
C VAL A 166 -1.09 -12.43 -11.06
N ASP A 167 -1.68 -11.66 -11.97
CA ASP A 167 -1.07 -11.13 -13.19
C ASP A 167 -0.31 -9.80 -12.98
N GLY A 168 -0.17 -9.36 -11.73
CA GLY A 168 0.55 -8.15 -11.35
C GLY A 168 -0.24 -6.85 -11.54
N ARG A 169 -1.49 -6.90 -12.03
CA ARG A 169 -2.32 -5.69 -12.16
C ARG A 169 -2.57 -5.04 -10.81
N GLY A 170 -2.49 -3.71 -10.79
CA GLY A 170 -2.81 -2.91 -9.63
C GLY A 170 -4.26 -2.62 -9.42
N PHE A 171 -4.54 -1.94 -8.31
CA PHE A 171 -5.88 -1.52 -7.92
C PHE A 171 -6.14 -0.10 -8.41
N ASP A 172 -5.78 0.18 -9.66
CA ASP A 172 -5.79 1.51 -10.27
C ASP A 172 -7.14 1.89 -10.91
N THR A 173 -8.07 0.93 -10.97
CA THR A 173 -9.43 1.11 -11.48
C THR A 173 -10.43 0.29 -10.66
N GLU A 174 -11.71 0.66 -10.67
CA GLU A 174 -12.79 -0.10 -10.03
C GLU A 174 -12.84 -1.57 -10.51
N GLN A 175 -12.59 -1.80 -11.80
CA GLN A 175 -12.61 -3.15 -12.40
C GLN A 175 -11.43 -4.01 -11.94
N ASN A 176 -10.35 -3.39 -11.45
CA ASN A 176 -9.19 -4.10 -10.95
C ASN A 176 -9.20 -4.31 -9.43
N ARG A 177 -10.31 -4.01 -8.73
CA ARG A 177 -10.47 -4.30 -7.30
C ARG A 177 -10.06 -5.75 -6.98
N PRO A 178 -9.47 -5.99 -5.80
CA PRO A 178 -9.01 -7.30 -5.40
C PRO A 178 -10.12 -8.36 -5.39
N THR A 179 -9.78 -9.56 -5.84
CA THR A 179 -10.66 -10.74 -5.80
C THR A 179 -10.21 -11.76 -4.74
N ASN A 180 -9.13 -11.46 -4.01
CA ASN A 180 -8.54 -12.30 -2.98
C ASN A 180 -8.15 -11.46 -1.76
N LEU A 181 -8.08 -12.07 -0.59
CA LEU A 181 -7.62 -11.42 0.64
C LEU A 181 -6.11 -11.62 0.83
N GLN A 182 -5.41 -10.57 1.23
CA GLN A 182 -3.99 -10.63 1.61
C GLN A 182 -3.83 -11.19 3.03
N ILE A 183 -2.61 -11.59 3.40
CA ILE A 183 -2.22 -11.84 4.78
C ILE A 183 -2.68 -10.66 5.66
N PRO A 184 -3.39 -10.93 6.78
CA PRO A 184 -4.02 -9.87 7.57
C PRO A 184 -3.00 -9.07 8.38
N LEU A 185 -3.45 -7.90 8.83
CA LEU A 185 -2.84 -7.18 9.93
C LEU A 185 -3.54 -7.53 11.25
N VAL A 186 -2.81 -7.42 12.35
CA VAL A 186 -3.32 -7.50 13.73
C VAL A 186 -3.15 -6.15 14.42
N ARG A 187 -3.93 -5.91 15.47
CA ARG A 187 -3.76 -4.72 16.32
C ARG A 187 -2.36 -4.68 16.94
N LYS A 188 -1.83 -3.47 17.04
CA LYS A 188 -0.58 -3.17 17.76
C LYS A 188 -0.85 -2.60 19.14
#